data_AF-A0A7U9RWD5-F1
#
_entry.id   AF-A0A7U9RWD5-F1
#
_cell.length_a   1.000
_cell.length_b   1.000
_cell.length_c   1.000
_cell.angle_alpha   90.00
_cell.angle_beta   90.00
_cell.angle_gamma   90.00
#
_symmetry.space_group_name_H-M   'P 1'
#
loop_
_entity.id
_entity.type
_entity.pdbx_description
1 polymer ?
#
loop_
_entity_poly.entity_id
_entity_poly.type
_entity_poly.pdbx_seq_one_letter_code
_entity_poly.pdbx_strand_id
1 'polypeptide(L)'
;MAVTKEKIFLNSSLLDFNNEVLTNIILNKQIVQDQRIDELSKTVENLNFSVNTMGRNGYNDTDVFLPFELENYQMNHSDQIHLLNKIMSEVQELEGLNDIRDQITICVSICKDTLELIRKCKNTDKNNFYKDTLRLCYQGIKRNYSHAIFSQNQISIMLKMLKECKKNYIDEDQYWAFDEQLYHVGLNVFPEEA
;
A
#
# COMPACT_ATOMS: atom_id res chain seq x y z
N MET A 1 -23.62 87.32 2.74
CA MET A 1 -22.47 86.51 3.19
C MET A 1 -22.80 85.05 2.93
N ALA A 2 -21.98 84.39 2.11
CA ALA A 2 -22.25 83.05 1.60
C ALA A 2 -21.78 81.95 2.57
N VAL A 3 -22.52 80.85 2.50
CA VAL A 3 -22.51 79.62 3.29
C VAL A 3 -21.17 78.89 3.25
N THR A 4 -20.74 78.29 4.36
CA THR A 4 -19.89 77.09 4.34
C THR A 4 -20.36 76.08 5.40
N LYS A 5 -21.22 75.15 4.99
CA LYS A 5 -21.45 73.85 5.63
C LYS A 5 -20.94 72.77 4.67
N GLU A 6 -19.68 72.38 4.83
CA GLU A 6 -19.06 71.17 4.27
C GLU A 6 -17.95 70.82 5.27
N LYS A 7 -17.69 69.61 5.74
CA LYS A 7 -18.04 68.24 5.35
C LYS A 7 -17.86 67.39 6.62
N ILE A 8 -18.90 66.69 7.05
CA ILE A 8 -18.76 65.53 7.95
C ILE A 8 -19.65 64.44 7.37
N PHE A 9 -19.24 63.85 6.25
CA PHE A 9 -19.98 62.75 5.64
C PHE A 9 -19.10 61.95 4.66
N LEU A 10 -17.93 61.46 5.09
CA LEU A 10 -17.09 60.61 4.23
C LEU A 10 -16.30 59.52 4.96
N ASN A 11 -16.30 59.48 6.30
CA ASN A 11 -15.47 58.50 7.03
C ASN A 11 -16.20 57.24 7.52
N SER A 12 -17.54 57.20 7.59
CA SER A 12 -18.25 56.00 8.05
C SER A 12 -18.33 54.90 6.98
N SER A 13 -18.62 55.25 5.72
CA SER A 13 -18.84 54.24 4.67
C SER A 13 -17.58 53.49 4.24
N LEU A 14 -16.41 54.11 4.37
CA LEU A 14 -15.11 53.48 4.05
C LEU A 14 -14.67 52.47 5.12
N LEU A 15 -15.01 52.72 6.38
CA LEU A 15 -14.77 51.80 7.49
C LEU A 15 -15.71 50.58 7.42
N ASP A 16 -16.98 50.80 7.07
CA ASP A 16 -17.95 49.71 6.90
C ASP A 16 -17.62 48.82 5.69
N PHE A 17 -17.22 49.42 4.56
CA PHE A 17 -16.81 48.66 3.36
C PHE A 17 -15.57 47.79 3.62
N ASN A 18 -14.58 48.32 4.34
CA ASN A 18 -13.37 47.57 4.68
C ASN A 18 -13.66 46.42 5.65
N ASN A 19 -14.59 46.61 6.60
CA ASN A 19 -15.03 45.54 7.49
C ASN A 19 -15.81 44.44 6.75
N GLU A 20 -16.65 44.81 5.79
CA GLU A 20 -17.43 43.86 4.99
C GLU A 20 -16.53 43.01 4.08
N VAL A 21 -15.51 43.62 3.45
CA VAL A 21 -14.48 42.92 2.67
C VAL A 21 -13.65 41.99 3.56
N LEU A 22 -13.21 42.44 4.74
CA LEU A 22 -12.43 41.61 5.66
C LEU A 22 -13.25 40.41 6.16
N THR A 23 -14.53 40.63 6.47
CA THR A 23 -15.45 39.59 6.91
C THR A 23 -15.67 38.55 5.81
N ASN A 24 -15.87 38.99 4.56
CA ASN A 24 -15.99 38.07 3.41
C ASN A 24 -14.71 37.27 3.16
N ILE A 25 -13.52 37.85 3.35
CA ILE A 25 -12.25 37.13 3.23
C ILE A 25 -12.12 36.06 4.33
N ILE A 26 -12.50 36.39 5.57
CA ILE A 26 -12.45 35.45 6.70
C ILE A 26 -13.45 34.31 6.47
N LEU A 27 -14.68 34.63 6.06
CA LEU A 27 -15.73 33.65 5.80
C LEU A 27 -15.33 32.68 4.69
N ASN A 28 -14.77 33.20 3.58
CA ASN A 28 -14.29 32.36 2.48
C ASN A 28 -13.12 31.46 2.92
N LYS A 29 -12.22 31.95 3.77
CA LYS A 29 -11.14 31.12 4.34
C LYS A 29 -11.70 30.00 5.22
N GLN A 30 -12.72 30.28 6.02
CA GLN A 30 -13.38 29.27 6.85
C GLN A 30 -14.06 28.20 5.98
N ILE A 31 -14.83 28.61 4.97
CA ILE A 31 -15.49 27.67 4.03
C ILE A 31 -14.47 26.76 3.34
N VAL A 32 -13.34 27.31 2.88
CA VAL A 32 -12.28 26.51 2.23
C VAL A 32 -11.60 25.57 3.23
N GLN A 33 -11.46 25.97 4.49
CA GLN A 33 -10.92 25.10 5.54
C GLN A 33 -11.88 23.96 5.88
N ASP A 34 -13.17 24.25 6.02
CA ASP A 34 -14.21 23.25 6.30
C ASP A 34 -14.29 22.21 5.17
N GLN A 35 -14.25 22.66 3.90
CA GLN A 35 -14.20 21.75 2.75
C GLN A 35 -12.97 20.82 2.78
N ARG A 36 -11.80 21.34 3.16
CA ARG A 36 -10.59 20.51 3.30
C ARG A 36 -10.70 19.52 4.45
N ILE A 37 -11.34 19.90 5.56
CA ILE A 37 -11.57 19.02 6.70
C ILE A 37 -12.51 17.89 6.30
N ASP A 38 -13.56 18.17 5.52
CA ASP A 38 -14.49 17.15 5.02
C ASP A 38 -13.82 16.18 4.05
N GLU A 39 -12.98 16.67 3.15
CA GLU A 39 -12.18 15.83 2.24
C GLU A 39 -11.20 14.93 3.00
N LEU A 40 -10.51 15.48 4.00
CA LEU A 40 -9.62 14.72 4.87
C LEU A 40 -10.39 13.68 5.68
N SER A 41 -11.55 14.03 6.21
CA SER A 41 -12.40 13.11 6.98
C SER A 41 -12.86 11.93 6.12
N LYS A 42 -13.31 12.19 4.89
CA LYS A 42 -13.62 11.12 3.91
C LYS A 42 -12.41 10.26 3.59
N THR A 43 -11.24 10.85 3.46
CA THR A 43 -10.00 10.11 3.19
C THR A 43 -9.63 9.20 4.37
N VAL A 44 -9.76 9.70 5.60
CA VAL A 44 -9.52 8.94 6.83
C VAL A 44 -10.55 7.82 6.99
N GLU A 45 -11.83 8.07 6.69
CA GLU A 45 -12.87 7.03 6.70
C GLU A 45 -12.60 5.93 5.68
N ASN A 46 -12.19 6.28 4.47
CA ASN A 46 -11.82 5.32 3.43
C ASN A 46 -10.58 4.49 3.84
N LEU A 47 -9.58 5.12 4.45
CA LEU A 47 -8.40 4.44 4.96
C LEU A 47 -8.76 3.53 6.14
N ASN A 48 -9.58 4.00 7.09
CA ASN A 48 -10.06 3.19 8.20
C ASN A 48 -10.90 2.00 7.72
N PHE A 49 -11.74 2.18 6.69
CA PHE A 49 -12.46 1.08 6.07
C PHE A 49 -11.50 0.06 5.45
N SER A 50 -10.46 0.52 4.74
CA SER A 50 -9.44 -0.33 4.14
C SER A 50 -8.61 -1.09 5.19
N VAL A 51 -8.27 -0.44 6.31
CA VAL A 51 -7.54 -1.07 7.42
C VAL A 51 -8.42 -2.08 8.16
N ASN A 52 -9.68 -1.75 8.43
CA ASN A 52 -10.62 -2.64 9.12
C ASN A 52 -11.03 -3.85 8.28
N THR A 53 -11.02 -3.75 6.94
CA THR A 53 -11.18 -4.90 6.04
C THR A 53 -9.94 -5.78 6.01
N MET A 54 -8.73 -5.20 6.11
CA MET A 54 -7.49 -5.98 6.18
C MET A 54 -7.26 -6.70 7.52
N GLY A 55 -7.86 -6.24 8.62
CA GLY A 55 -7.61 -6.75 9.96
C GLY A 55 -8.46 -7.95 10.41
N ARG A 56 -9.48 -8.39 9.64
CA ARG A 56 -10.52 -9.28 10.18
C ARG A 56 -10.58 -10.70 9.62
N ASN A 57 -9.81 -11.07 8.60
CA ASN A 57 -9.97 -12.36 7.93
C ASN A 57 -8.65 -13.11 7.81
N GLY A 58 -8.54 -14.25 8.50
CA GLY A 58 -7.69 -15.36 8.03
C GLY A 58 -8.18 -15.76 6.63
N TYR A 59 -7.26 -15.77 5.66
CA TYR A 59 -7.43 -16.19 4.26
C TYR A 59 -8.87 -16.23 3.73
N ASN A 60 -9.50 -15.06 3.64
CA ASN A 60 -10.60 -14.90 2.71
C ASN A 60 -10.01 -14.56 1.35
N ASP A 61 -10.10 -15.50 0.41
CA ASP A 61 -9.73 -15.35 -1.01
C ASP A 61 -10.40 -14.13 -1.69
N THR A 62 -11.36 -13.49 -1.03
CA THR A 62 -12.04 -12.28 -1.49
C THR A 62 -11.31 -10.97 -1.20
N ASP A 63 -10.36 -10.91 -0.27
CA ASP A 63 -9.76 -9.62 0.14
C ASP A 63 -8.54 -9.19 -0.71
N VAL A 64 -8.04 -10.06 -1.60
CA VAL A 64 -6.92 -9.75 -2.51
C VAL A 64 -7.41 -9.30 -3.91
N PHE A 65 -8.71 -9.44 -4.19
CA PHE A 65 -9.24 -9.23 -5.53
C PHE A 65 -10.60 -8.53 -5.48
N LEU A 66 -10.59 -7.19 -5.53
CA LEU A 66 -11.65 -6.52 -6.26
C LEU A 66 -11.66 -7.12 -7.68
N PRO A 67 -12.82 -7.50 -8.23
CA PRO A 67 -12.96 -8.01 -9.60
C PRO A 67 -12.80 -6.84 -10.58
N PHE A 68 -11.65 -6.17 -10.56
CA PHE A 68 -11.25 -5.28 -11.63
C PHE A 68 -10.65 -6.16 -12.73
N GLU A 69 -11.53 -6.48 -13.68
CA GLU A 69 -11.23 -6.95 -15.02
C GLU A 69 -10.25 -8.14 -15.07
N LEU A 70 -10.82 -9.36 -15.08
CA LEU A 70 -10.12 -10.54 -15.58
C LEU A 70 -9.77 -10.30 -17.07
N GLU A 71 -8.67 -9.60 -17.32
CA GLU A 71 -7.99 -9.72 -18.60
C GLU A 71 -7.60 -11.20 -18.75
N ASN A 72 -8.11 -11.86 -19.80
CA ASN A 72 -7.82 -13.26 -20.15
C ASN A 72 -6.34 -13.51 -20.52
N TYR A 73 -5.45 -12.55 -20.24
CA TYR A 73 -4.04 -12.65 -20.54
C TYR A 73 -3.33 -13.54 -19.52
N GLN A 74 -2.88 -14.71 -19.98
CA GLN A 74 -2.01 -15.59 -19.23
C GLN A 74 -0.55 -15.27 -19.58
N MET A 75 0.25 -15.01 -18.55
CA MET A 75 1.68 -14.73 -18.73
C MET A 75 2.40 -16.01 -19.15
N ASN A 76 3.18 -15.96 -20.23
CA ASN A 76 3.98 -17.11 -20.67
C ASN A 76 5.13 -17.37 -19.68
N HIS A 77 5.75 -18.55 -19.76
CA HIS A 77 6.79 -18.95 -18.80
C HIS A 77 8.04 -18.04 -18.84
N SER A 78 8.43 -17.54 -20.02
CA SER A 78 9.57 -16.63 -20.14
C SER A 78 9.33 -15.32 -19.40
N ASP A 79 8.14 -14.74 -19.55
CA ASP A 79 7.74 -13.51 -18.87
C ASP A 79 7.63 -13.71 -17.36
N GLN A 80 7.14 -14.88 -16.92
CA GLN A 80 7.12 -15.24 -15.50
C GLN A 80 8.54 -15.29 -14.92
N ILE A 81 9.48 -15.93 -15.60
CA ILE A 81 10.88 -16.00 -15.15
C ILE A 81 11.53 -14.61 -15.15
N HIS A 82 11.25 -13.78 -16.15
CA HIS A 82 11.75 -12.41 -16.21
C HIS A 82 11.23 -11.58 -15.02
N LEU A 83 9.93 -11.63 -14.76
CA LEU A 83 9.31 -10.94 -13.63
C LEU A 83 9.84 -11.47 -12.29
N LEU A 84 10.01 -12.78 -12.16
CA LEU A 84 10.57 -13.40 -10.96
C LEU A 84 12.03 -12.96 -10.72
N ASN A 85 12.84 -12.85 -11.78
CA ASN A 85 14.20 -12.31 -11.68
C ASN A 85 14.21 -10.84 -11.25
N LYS A 86 13.27 -10.04 -11.75
CA LYS A 86 13.10 -8.65 -11.33
C LYS A 86 12.77 -8.58 -9.84
N ILE A 87 11.76 -9.34 -9.39
CA ILE A 87 11.36 -9.43 -7.97
C ILE A 87 12.56 -9.86 -7.10
N MET A 88 13.33 -10.86 -7.53
CA MET A 88 14.52 -11.30 -6.80
C MET A 88 15.57 -10.19 -6.68
N SER A 89 15.81 -9.41 -7.74
CA SER A 89 16.74 -8.28 -7.70
C SER A 89 16.27 -7.24 -6.69
N GLU A 90 15.00 -6.87 -6.72
CA GLU A 90 14.43 -5.89 -5.78
C GLU A 90 14.47 -6.40 -4.33
N VAL A 91 14.21 -7.69 -4.09
CA VAL A 91 14.35 -8.29 -2.75
C VAL A 91 15.81 -8.27 -2.29
N GLN A 92 16.77 -8.49 -3.19
CA GLN A 92 18.20 -8.40 -2.89
C GLN A 92 18.61 -6.95 -2.55
N GLU A 93 18.01 -5.94 -3.20
CA GLU A 93 18.26 -4.52 -2.91
C GLU A 93 17.84 -4.10 -1.50
N LEU A 94 16.96 -4.86 -0.84
CA LEU A 94 16.65 -4.67 0.58
C LEU A 94 17.89 -4.89 1.47
N GLU A 95 18.88 -5.69 1.02
CA GLU A 95 20.14 -5.87 1.73
C GLU A 95 21.00 -4.61 1.59
N GLY A 96 20.93 -3.74 2.59
CA GLY A 96 21.74 -2.51 2.65
C GLY A 96 20.93 -1.23 2.76
N LEU A 97 19.59 -1.32 2.73
CA LEU A 97 18.75 -0.20 3.06
C LEU A 97 18.72 0.05 4.57
N ASN A 98 19.08 1.27 4.95
CA ASN A 98 19.05 1.73 6.35
C ASN A 98 17.89 2.70 6.62
N ASP A 99 17.25 3.26 5.58
CA ASP A 99 16.05 4.11 5.71
C ASP A 99 14.79 3.28 5.39
N ILE A 100 13.85 3.30 6.34
CA ILE A 100 12.57 2.58 6.21
C ILE A 100 11.73 3.10 5.04
N ARG A 101 11.87 4.38 4.64
CA ARG A 101 11.12 4.96 3.51
C ARG A 101 11.60 4.44 2.17
N ASP A 102 12.92 4.28 2.02
CA ASP A 102 13.50 3.68 0.83
C ASP A 102 13.05 2.22 0.72
N GLN A 103 13.06 1.50 1.86
CA GLN A 103 12.58 0.13 1.93
C GLN A 103 11.11 0.01 1.54
N ILE A 104 10.23 0.86 2.07
CA ILE A 104 8.80 0.88 1.74
C ILE A 104 8.61 1.00 0.22
N THR A 105 9.39 1.87 -0.43
CA THR A 105 9.30 2.07 -1.89
C THR A 105 9.64 0.79 -2.66
N ILE A 106 10.71 0.10 -2.28
CA ILE A 106 11.07 -1.19 -2.89
C ILE A 106 10.01 -2.25 -2.60
N CYS A 107 9.54 -2.36 -1.36
CA CYS A 107 8.51 -3.33 -0.97
C CYS A 107 7.19 -3.12 -1.73
N VAL A 108 6.81 -1.88 -2.06
CA VAL A 108 5.64 -1.59 -2.90
C VAL A 108 5.84 -2.13 -4.32
N SER A 109 7.02 -1.95 -4.90
CA SER A 109 7.36 -2.51 -6.22
C SER A 109 7.28 -4.05 -6.20
N ILE A 110 7.95 -4.67 -5.23
CA ILE A 110 7.94 -6.13 -5.07
C ILE A 110 6.52 -6.66 -4.91
N CYS A 111 5.71 -6.03 -4.05
CA CYS A 111 4.33 -6.43 -3.82
C CYS A 111 3.50 -6.36 -5.10
N LYS A 112 3.64 -5.29 -5.88
CA LYS A 112 2.92 -5.10 -7.13
C LYS A 112 3.27 -6.20 -8.14
N ASP A 113 4.55 -6.43 -8.34
CA ASP A 113 5.04 -7.43 -9.30
C ASP A 113 4.70 -8.86 -8.88
N THR A 114 4.79 -9.16 -7.58
CA THR A 114 4.40 -10.46 -7.03
C THR A 114 2.91 -10.74 -7.22
N LEU A 115 2.05 -9.72 -7.01
CA LEU A 115 0.62 -9.84 -7.27
C LEU A 115 0.31 -10.03 -8.75
N GLU A 116 1.03 -9.33 -9.64
CA GLU A 116 0.91 -9.55 -11.09
C GLU A 116 1.25 -10.99 -11.47
N LEU A 117 2.34 -11.54 -10.92
CA LEU A 117 2.75 -12.92 -11.16
C LEU A 117 1.69 -13.93 -10.66
N ILE A 118 1.15 -13.73 -9.45
CA ILE A 118 0.08 -14.58 -8.89
C ILE A 118 -1.18 -14.56 -9.78
N ARG A 119 -1.55 -13.38 -10.28
CA ARG A 119 -2.73 -13.18 -11.14
C ARG A 119 -2.59 -13.86 -12.49
N LYS A 120 -1.46 -13.62 -13.16
CA LYS A 120 -1.28 -14.00 -14.57
C LYS A 120 -0.62 -15.36 -14.77
N CYS A 121 -0.04 -15.96 -13.72
CA CYS A 121 0.48 -17.32 -13.81
C CYS A 121 -0.66 -18.34 -13.89
N LYS A 122 -0.55 -19.27 -14.83
CA LYS A 122 -1.45 -20.43 -14.92
C LYS A 122 -0.94 -21.51 -13.96
N ASN A 123 -1.73 -21.85 -12.95
CA ASN A 123 -1.50 -23.05 -12.17
C ASN A 123 -2.83 -23.79 -12.05
N THR A 124 -2.94 -24.95 -12.71
CA THR A 124 -4.14 -25.78 -12.71
C THR A 124 -3.98 -27.01 -11.83
N ASP A 125 -2.78 -27.27 -11.32
CA ASP A 125 -2.50 -28.39 -10.44
C ASP A 125 -2.76 -27.98 -8.99
N LYS A 126 -3.67 -28.70 -8.33
CA LYS A 126 -4.04 -28.47 -6.93
C LYS A 126 -2.93 -28.85 -5.96
N ASN A 127 -2.03 -29.74 -6.37
CA ASN A 127 -0.91 -30.19 -5.55
C ASN A 127 0.36 -29.34 -5.78
N ASN A 128 0.24 -28.27 -6.55
CA ASN A 128 1.34 -27.36 -6.83
C ASN A 128 1.18 -26.08 -6.01
N PHE A 129 1.97 -25.99 -4.95
CA PHE A 129 1.99 -24.87 -4.00
C PHE A 129 2.79 -23.66 -4.52
N TYR A 130 3.11 -23.60 -5.81
CA TYR A 130 3.80 -22.46 -6.43
C TYR A 130 3.10 -21.13 -6.14
N LYS A 131 1.78 -21.06 -6.35
CA LYS A 131 1.02 -19.81 -6.12
C LYS A 131 0.96 -19.48 -4.63
N ASP A 132 0.83 -20.49 -3.78
CA ASP A 132 0.79 -20.31 -2.33
C ASP A 132 2.13 -19.85 -1.79
N THR A 133 3.24 -20.33 -2.35
CA THR A 133 4.60 -19.86 -2.02
C THR A 133 4.81 -18.40 -2.43
N LEU A 134 4.32 -17.98 -3.60
CA LEU A 134 4.33 -16.57 -3.99
C LEU A 134 3.47 -15.71 -3.05
N ARG A 135 2.29 -16.20 -2.65
CA ARG A 135 1.42 -15.53 -1.67
C ARG A 135 2.10 -15.43 -0.31
N LEU A 136 2.78 -16.48 0.13
CA LEU A 136 3.51 -16.52 1.37
C LEU A 136 4.63 -15.46 1.39
N CYS A 137 5.41 -15.36 0.29
CA CYS A 137 6.42 -14.31 0.14
C CYS A 137 5.80 -12.91 0.17
N TYR A 138 4.69 -12.70 -0.55
CA TYR A 138 3.96 -11.44 -0.56
C TYR A 138 3.50 -11.03 0.85
N GLN A 139 2.95 -11.97 1.62
CA GLN A 139 2.50 -11.68 2.99
C GLN A 139 3.67 -11.41 3.95
N GLY A 140 4.77 -12.15 3.81
CA GLY A 140 6.00 -11.89 4.58
C GLY A 140 6.50 -10.45 4.39
N ILE A 141 6.47 -9.95 3.15
CA ILE A 141 6.82 -8.56 2.84
C ILE A 141 5.79 -7.60 3.42
N LYS A 142 4.49 -7.85 3.16
CA LYS A 142 3.38 -6.99 3.59
C LYS A 142 3.32 -6.82 5.12
N ARG A 143 3.68 -7.83 5.90
CA ARG A 143 3.64 -7.72 7.37
C ARG A 143 4.76 -6.87 7.95
N ASN A 144 5.87 -6.72 7.25
CA ASN A 144 7.07 -6.10 7.81
C ASN A 144 7.46 -4.78 7.13
N TYR A 145 6.97 -4.48 5.91
CA TYR A 145 7.47 -3.35 5.10
C TYR A 145 7.41 -1.98 5.79
N SER A 146 6.42 -1.73 6.65
CA SER A 146 6.25 -0.47 7.37
C SER A 146 6.66 -0.52 8.85
N HIS A 147 7.06 -1.70 9.35
CA HIS A 147 7.28 -1.93 10.77
C HIS A 147 8.76 -1.99 11.17
N ALA A 148 9.60 -2.60 10.33
CA ALA A 148 11.03 -2.74 10.62
C ALA A 148 11.85 -2.89 9.33
N ILE A 149 13.16 -2.61 9.44
CA ILE A 149 14.11 -2.95 8.38
C ILE A 149 14.25 -4.47 8.27
N PHE A 150 14.25 -5.01 7.06
CA PHE A 150 14.44 -6.44 6.85
C PHE A 150 15.85 -6.87 7.27
N SER A 151 15.91 -7.92 8.07
CA SER A 151 17.18 -8.57 8.41
C SER A 151 17.69 -9.42 7.23
N GLN A 152 19.00 -9.67 7.20
CA GLN A 152 19.61 -10.57 6.20
C GLN A 152 18.98 -11.98 6.20
N ASN A 153 18.59 -12.49 7.37
CA ASN A 153 17.94 -13.81 7.47
C ASN A 153 16.57 -13.81 6.79
N GLN A 154 15.78 -12.75 6.99
CA GLN A 154 14.48 -12.58 6.35
C GLN A 154 14.63 -12.48 4.83
N ILE A 155 15.60 -11.68 4.36
CA ILE A 155 15.86 -11.51 2.93
C ILE A 155 16.32 -12.83 2.29
N SER A 156 17.24 -13.55 2.96
CA SER A 156 17.71 -14.85 2.51
C SER A 156 16.58 -15.87 2.32
N ILE A 157 15.61 -15.92 3.24
CA ILE A 157 14.45 -16.81 3.13
C ILE A 157 13.58 -16.41 1.94
N MET A 158 13.25 -15.13 1.79
CA MET A 158 12.46 -14.63 0.66
C MET A 158 13.14 -14.95 -0.68
N LEU A 159 14.46 -14.78 -0.78
CA LEU A 159 15.23 -15.14 -1.98
C LEU A 159 15.21 -16.64 -2.28
N LYS A 160 15.26 -17.50 -1.25
CA LYS A 160 15.14 -18.96 -1.43
C LYS A 160 13.77 -19.33 -1.97
N MET A 161 12.70 -18.76 -1.42
CA MET A 161 11.33 -18.98 -1.90
C MET A 161 11.20 -18.60 -3.37
N LEU A 162 11.63 -17.39 -3.73
CA LEU A 162 11.59 -16.90 -5.11
C LEU A 162 12.46 -17.74 -6.06
N LYS A 163 13.59 -18.27 -5.57
CA LYS A 163 14.43 -19.18 -6.35
C LYS A 163 13.72 -20.52 -6.62
N GLU A 164 13.02 -21.08 -5.63
CA GLU A 164 12.24 -22.31 -5.82
C GLU A 164 11.07 -22.10 -6.79
N CYS A 165 10.44 -20.92 -6.76
CA CYS A 165 9.43 -20.54 -7.75
C CYS A 165 9.92 -20.64 -9.21
N LYS A 166 11.23 -20.61 -9.49
CA LYS A 166 11.73 -20.82 -10.87
C LYS A 166 11.44 -22.22 -11.41
N LYS A 167 11.15 -23.21 -10.57
CA LYS A 167 10.91 -24.60 -10.95
C LYS A 167 9.47 -24.87 -11.43
N ASN A 168 8.57 -23.89 -11.35
CA ASN A 168 7.12 -24.00 -11.64
C ASN A 168 6.33 -25.04 -10.84
N TYR A 169 6.98 -25.87 -10.05
CA TYR A 169 6.37 -26.86 -9.17
C TYR A 169 7.02 -26.79 -7.80
N ILE A 170 6.19 -26.67 -6.78
CA ILE A 170 6.56 -26.71 -5.36
C ILE A 170 5.59 -27.65 -4.69
N ASP A 171 6.13 -28.63 -3.96
CA ASP A 171 5.32 -29.57 -3.20
C ASP A 171 4.90 -29.00 -1.83
N GLU A 172 4.03 -29.73 -1.15
CA GLU A 172 3.48 -29.34 0.15
C GLU A 172 4.57 -29.21 1.24
N ASP A 173 5.49 -30.17 1.30
CA ASP A 173 6.55 -30.20 2.31
C ASP A 173 7.48 -28.99 2.16
N GLN A 174 7.83 -28.64 0.92
CA GLN A 174 8.61 -27.45 0.61
C GLN A 174 7.88 -26.17 1.01
N TYR A 175 6.57 -26.08 0.75
CA TYR A 175 5.75 -24.94 1.13
C TYR A 175 5.72 -24.74 2.66
N TRP A 176 5.43 -25.80 3.42
CA TRP A 176 5.39 -25.72 4.89
C TRP A 176 6.76 -25.43 5.50
N ALA A 177 7.83 -25.96 4.92
CA ALA A 177 9.19 -25.63 5.35
C ALA A 177 9.52 -24.13 5.17
N PHE A 178 8.94 -23.46 4.17
CA PHE A 178 9.09 -22.01 4.02
C PHE A 178 8.28 -21.23 5.04
N ASP A 179 7.06 -21.67 5.34
CA ASP A 179 6.22 -21.03 6.35
C ASP A 179 6.87 -21.11 7.74
N GLU A 180 7.40 -22.28 8.12
CA GLU A 180 8.14 -22.48 9.36
C GLU A 180 9.40 -21.60 9.43
N GLN A 181 10.17 -21.50 8.33
CA GLN A 181 11.32 -20.60 8.26
C GLN A 181 10.93 -19.14 8.49
N LEU A 182 9.84 -18.67 7.88
CA LEU A 182 9.34 -17.30 8.06
C LEU A 182 8.89 -17.04 9.49
N TYR A 183 8.21 -18.00 10.12
CA TYR A 183 7.82 -17.95 11.53
C TYR A 183 9.03 -17.71 12.44
N HIS A 184 10.10 -18.49 12.26
CA HIS A 184 11.31 -18.38 13.08
C HIS A 184 12.09 -17.06 12.93
N VAL A 185 11.90 -16.34 11.82
CA VAL A 185 12.51 -15.02 11.59
C VAL A 185 11.57 -13.85 11.87
N GLY A 186 10.44 -14.10 12.54
CA GLY A 186 9.49 -13.07 12.94
C GLY A 186 8.64 -12.52 11.79
N LEU A 187 8.63 -13.18 10.63
CA LEU A 187 7.73 -12.90 9.51
C LEU A 187 6.56 -13.89 9.52
N ASN A 188 5.97 -14.12 10.70
CA ASN A 188 4.85 -15.04 10.80
C ASN A 188 3.72 -14.56 9.87
N VAL A 189 3.28 -15.40 8.93
CA VAL A 189 2.19 -15.11 8.00
C VAL A 189 0.84 -15.62 8.54
N PHE A 190 0.84 -16.66 9.37
CA PHE A 190 -0.34 -17.22 10.03
C PHE A 190 -0.23 -17.05 11.55
N PRO A 191 -0.87 -16.03 12.13
CA PRO A 191 -0.84 -15.87 13.58
C PRO A 191 -1.45 -17.13 14.21
N GLU A 192 -0.75 -17.73 15.17
CA GLU A 192 -1.35 -18.79 16.00
C GLU A 192 -2.60 -18.19 16.66
N GLU A 193 -3.72 -18.91 16.60
CA GLU A 193 -4.94 -18.51 17.31
C GLU A 193 -4.61 -18.43 18.80
N ALA A 194 -4.63 -17.21 19.34
CA ALA A 194 -4.46 -16.92 20.76
C ALA A 194 -5.76 -17.17 21.54
#